data_AF-M5RSX3-F1
#
_entry.id   AF-M5RSX3-F1
#
_cell.length_a   1.000
_cell.length_b   1.000
_cell.length_c   1.000
_cell.angle_alpha   90.00
_cell.angle_beta   90.00
_cell.angle_gamma   90.00
#
_symmetry.space_group_name_H-M   'P 1'
#
loop_
_entity.id
_entity.type
_entity.pdbx_description
1 polymer ?
#
loop_
_entity_poly.entity_id
_entity_poly.type
_entity_poly.pdbx_seq_one_letter_code
_entity_poly.pdbx_strand_id
1 'polypeptide(L)'
;MVETVFQYERVMRMAHDNFANTEIRFFGNVVSGALSLADTVLVPVIGGDPIPTTIGRFTEDFTQEWCGMPFYDTVRPDSIDEPFCVCLNGGPLVDALVAPSGMLVARTVA
;
A
#
# COMPACT_ATOMS: atom_id res chain seq x y z
N MET A 1 -8.03 17.83 -9.07
CA MET A 1 -7.21 16.66 -8.72
C MET A 1 -8.03 15.88 -7.71
N VAL A 2 -8.46 14.67 -8.04
CA VAL A 2 -9.18 13.81 -7.08
C VAL A 2 -8.09 13.12 -6.27
N GLU A 3 -8.00 13.39 -4.97
CA GLU A 3 -7.09 12.67 -4.10
C GLU A 3 -7.70 11.29 -3.80
N THR A 4 -6.98 10.24 -4.16
CA THR A 4 -7.34 8.87 -3.77
C THR A 4 -6.81 8.64 -2.36
N VAL A 5 -7.66 8.08 -1.49
CA VAL A 5 -7.33 7.83 -0.09
C VAL A 5 -7.52 6.35 0.23
N PHE A 6 -6.44 5.70 0.67
CA PHE A 6 -6.49 4.36 1.25
C PHE A 6 -6.22 4.46 2.75
N GLN A 7 -7.23 4.14 3.57
CA GLN A 7 -7.12 4.14 5.02
C GLN A 7 -6.70 2.75 5.48
N TYR A 8 -5.56 2.68 6.16
CA TYR A 8 -5.01 1.44 6.65
C TYR A 8 -5.02 1.39 8.19
N GLU A 9 -5.31 0.21 8.72
CA GLU A 9 -5.39 -0.04 10.16
C GLU A 9 -4.19 -0.83 10.69
N ARG A 10 -3.45 -1.50 9.78
CA ARG A 10 -2.30 -2.31 10.14
C ARG A 10 -1.21 -2.26 9.08
N VAL A 11 0.04 -2.30 9.52
CA VAL A 11 1.22 -2.41 8.67
C VAL A 11 1.97 -3.68 9.01
N MET A 12 2.45 -4.40 8.00
CA MET A 12 3.35 -5.53 8.16
C MET A 12 4.58 -5.36 7.29
N ARG A 13 5.74 -5.67 7.88
CA ARG A 13 7.01 -5.75 7.17
C ARG A 13 7.29 -7.21 6.88
N MET A 14 7.51 -7.51 5.61
CA MET A 14 7.89 -8.83 5.16
C MET A 14 9.36 -8.79 4.79
N ALA A 15 10.17 -9.39 5.65
CA ALA A 15 11.56 -9.67 5.32
C ALA A 15 11.55 -10.81 4.29
N HIS A 16 12.05 -10.52 3.09
CA HIS A 16 12.45 -11.55 2.16
C HIS A 16 13.90 -11.95 2.46
N ASP A 17 14.29 -13.19 2.15
CA ASP A 17 15.62 -13.73 2.45
C ASP A 17 16.79 -12.90 1.85
N ASN A 18 16.48 -12.02 0.89
CA ASN A 18 17.35 -10.94 0.46
C ASN A 18 16.87 -9.59 1.03
N PHE A 19 17.62 -9.05 2.00
CA PHE A 19 17.41 -7.74 2.65
C PHE A 19 17.18 -6.56 1.68
N ALA A 20 17.55 -6.70 0.40
CA ALA A 20 17.32 -5.71 -0.64
C ALA A 20 15.84 -5.51 -1.01
N ASN A 21 14.95 -6.43 -0.66
CA ASN A 21 13.52 -6.40 -1.02
C ASN A 21 12.63 -6.50 0.23
N THR A 22 12.76 -5.56 1.17
CA THR A 22 11.78 -5.46 2.26
C THR A 22 10.45 -4.97 1.68
N GLU A 23 9.43 -5.83 1.70
CA GLU A 23 8.08 -5.49 1.25
C GLU A 23 7.27 -4.99 2.44
N ILE A 24 6.66 -3.81 2.32
CA ILE A 24 5.74 -3.29 3.33
C ILE A 24 4.32 -3.40 2.80
N ARG A 25 3.47 -4.04 3.61
CA ARG A 25 2.05 -4.26 3.33
C ARG A 25 1.19 -3.42 4.26
N PHE A 26 0.17 -2.79 3.71
CA PHE A 26 -0.79 -1.94 4.41
C PHE A 26 -2.17 -2.58 4.30
N PHE A 27 -2.79 -2.95 5.42
CA PHE A 27 -4.13 -3.53 5.46
C PHE A 27 -5.18 -2.45 5.63
N GLY A 28 -6.18 -2.39 4.77
CA GLY A 28 -7.17 -1.33 4.84
C GLY A 28 -8.16 -1.31 3.68
N ASN A 29 -8.81 -0.17 3.50
CA ASN A 29 -9.82 0.07 2.48
C ASN A 29 -9.54 1.34 1.69
N VAL A 30 -9.94 1.36 0.43
CA VAL A 30 -10.04 2.61 -0.33
C VAL A 30 -11.28 3.34 0.17
N VAL A 31 -11.11 4.58 0.66
CA VAL A 31 -12.20 5.40 1.21
C VAL A 31 -12.69 6.41 0.17
N SER A 32 -11.82 6.81 -0.75
CA SER A 32 -12.14 7.77 -1.80
C SER A 32 -11.23 7.56 -3.02
N GLY A 33 -11.76 7.83 -4.21
CA GLY A 33 -11.01 7.77 -5.47
C GLY A 33 -10.78 6.34 -5.99
N ALA A 34 -9.74 6.18 -6.78
CA ALA A 34 -9.31 4.90 -7.34
C ALA A 34 -7.80 4.77 -7.16
N LEU A 35 -7.36 3.67 -6.57
CA LEU A 35 -5.96 3.36 -6.33
C LEU A 35 -5.49 2.37 -7.39
N SER A 36 -4.50 2.75 -8.18
CA SER A 36 -3.99 1.94 -9.29
C SER A 36 -2.57 1.47 -9.04
N LEU A 37 -2.14 0.42 -9.74
CA LEU A 37 -0.73 0.05 -9.77
C LEU A 37 0.13 1.21 -10.27
N ALA A 38 1.34 1.34 -9.73
CA ALA A 38 2.29 2.43 -9.99
C ALA A 38 1.85 3.85 -9.54
N ASP A 39 0.65 4.03 -8.97
CA ASP A 39 0.27 5.31 -8.36
C ASP A 39 1.30 5.71 -7.29
N THR A 40 1.67 6.99 -7.27
CA THR A 40 2.54 7.51 -6.21
C THR A 40 1.70 7.83 -4.99
N VAL A 41 2.04 7.21 -3.87
CA VAL A 41 1.43 7.43 -2.55
C VAL A 41 2.44 8.04 -1.59
N LEU A 42 1.94 8.85 -0.66
CA LEU A 42 2.71 9.34 0.47
C LEU A 42 2.50 8.42 1.68
N VAL A 43 3.58 7.83 2.17
CA VAL A 43 3.58 6.95 3.35
C VAL A 43 3.89 7.76 4.59
N PRO A 44 2.98 7.82 5.59
CA PRO A 44 3.25 8.54 6.83
C PRO A 44 4.26 7.77 7.69
N VAL A 45 5.25 8.50 8.21
CA VAL A 45 6.30 7.98 9.09
C VAL A 45 6.27 8.68 10.43
N ILE A 46 6.62 7.98 11.49
CA ILE A 46 6.66 8.50 12.86
C ILE A 46 7.85 9.45 12.99
N GLY A 47 7.56 10.73 13.28
CA GLY A 47 8.59 11.73 13.58
C GLY A 47 9.38 12.23 12.36
N GLY A 48 8.85 12.05 11.14
CA GLY A 48 9.49 12.52 9.90
C GLY A 48 8.47 12.89 8.82
N ASP A 49 8.99 13.35 7.69
CA ASP A 49 8.16 13.72 6.53
C ASP A 49 7.63 12.48 5.81
N PRO A 50 6.40 12.53 5.26
CA PRO A 50 5.84 11.43 4.47
C PRO A 50 6.76 11.05 3.29
N ILE A 51 6.99 9.76 3.12
CA ILE A 51 7.89 9.24 2.08
C ILE A 51 7.08 8.90 0.83
N PRO A 52 7.39 9.47 -0.34
CA PRO A 52 6.76 9.07 -1.59
C PRO A 52 7.24 7.68 -2.02
N THR A 53 6.29 6.83 -2.38
CA THR A 53 6.57 5.52 -3.00
C THR A 53 5.45 5.17 -3.97
N THR A 54 5.60 4.07 -4.71
CA THR A 54 4.62 3.62 -5.68
C THR A 54 3.88 2.38 -5.22
N ILE A 55 2.60 2.28 -5.58
CA ILE A 55 1.83 1.04 -5.46
C ILE A 55 2.49 -0.05 -6.31
N GLY A 56 2.86 -1.14 -5.65
CA GLY A 56 3.39 -2.33 -6.30
C GLY A 56 2.26 -3.26 -6.72
N ARG A 57 1.43 -3.71 -5.75
CA ARG A 57 0.41 -4.74 -5.92
C ARG A 57 -0.71 -4.65 -4.88
N PHE A 58 -1.83 -5.31 -5.16
CA PHE A 58 -2.93 -5.54 -4.22
C PHE A 58 -3.07 -7.04 -3.91
N THR A 59 -3.52 -7.38 -2.71
CA THR A 59 -3.86 -8.77 -2.32
C THR A 59 -4.88 -8.81 -1.20
N GLU A 60 -5.74 -9.83 -1.19
CA GLU A 60 -6.64 -10.12 -0.08
C GLU A 60 -5.94 -10.93 1.04
N ASP A 61 -4.76 -11.50 0.77
CA ASP A 61 -4.02 -12.36 1.71
C ASP A 61 -2.75 -11.69 2.28
N PHE A 62 -2.67 -11.75 3.60
CA PHE A 62 -1.56 -11.26 4.42
C PHE A 62 -0.36 -12.21 4.47
N THR A 63 -0.47 -13.46 3.99
CA THR A 63 0.38 -14.58 4.45
C THR A 63 1.33 -15.22 3.41
N GLN A 64 1.45 -14.65 2.20
CA GLN A 64 2.49 -14.89 1.16
C GLN A 64 2.11 -15.75 -0.05
N GLU A 65 0.98 -16.46 -0.10
CA GLU A 65 0.70 -17.32 -1.26
C GLU A 65 -0.03 -16.56 -2.38
N TRP A 66 0.77 -15.88 -3.20
CA TRP A 66 0.31 -15.05 -4.32
C TRP A 66 -0.16 -15.84 -5.55
N CYS A 67 -0.04 -17.16 -5.54
CA CYS A 67 -0.42 -18.00 -6.68
C CYS A 67 -1.94 -18.11 -6.78
N GLY A 68 -2.53 -17.40 -7.75
CA GLY A 68 -3.94 -17.57 -8.12
C GLY A 68 -4.92 -16.57 -7.49
N MET A 69 -4.43 -15.55 -6.77
CA MET A 69 -5.28 -14.46 -6.27
C MET A 69 -5.71 -13.52 -7.39
N PRO A 70 -6.88 -12.88 -7.30
CA PRO A 70 -7.31 -11.89 -8.28
C PRO A 70 -6.29 -10.74 -8.36
N PHE A 71 -5.77 -10.50 -9.57
CA PHE A 71 -4.91 -9.36 -9.85
C PHE A 71 -5.81 -8.16 -10.14
N TYR A 72 -5.92 -7.25 -9.19
CA TYR A 72 -6.57 -5.96 -9.41
C TYR A 72 -5.53 -4.98 -9.99
N ASP A 73 -5.85 -4.34 -11.11
CA ASP A 73 -5.02 -3.23 -11.64
C ASP A 73 -5.41 -1.89 -11.00
N THR A 74 -6.66 -1.80 -10.56
CA THR A 74 -7.25 -0.62 -9.92
C THR A 74 -8.27 -1.07 -8.89
N VAL A 75 -8.26 -0.43 -7.71
CA VAL A 75 -9.21 -0.69 -6.62
C VAL A 75 -9.93 0.60 -6.25
N ARG A 76 -11.25 0.52 -6.09
CA ARG A 76 -12.15 1.59 -5.65
C ARG A 76 -12.85 1.18 -4.35
N PRO A 77 -13.54 2.10 -3.65
CA PRO A 77 -14.26 1.77 -2.42
C PRO A 77 -15.29 0.64 -2.56
N ASP A 78 -15.77 0.37 -3.77
CA ASP A 78 -16.77 -0.66 -4.10
C ASP A 78 -16.17 -1.90 -4.78
N SER A 79 -14.85 -1.99 -4.92
CA SER A 79 -14.20 -3.09 -5.65
C SER A 79 -13.99 -4.35 -4.82
N ILE A 80 -13.83 -4.21 -3.50
CA ILE A 80 -13.57 -5.30 -2.55
C ILE A 80 -14.41 -5.04 -1.31
N ASP A 81 -15.22 -6.02 -0.91
CA ASP A 81 -16.17 -5.89 0.21
C ASP A 81 -15.49 -5.90 1.60
N GLU A 82 -14.26 -6.44 1.66
CA GLU A 82 -13.46 -6.57 2.88
C GLU A 82 -12.14 -5.79 2.79
N PRO A 83 -11.53 -5.42 3.92
CA PRO A 83 -10.21 -4.81 3.90
C PRO A 83 -9.18 -5.72 3.23
N PHE A 84 -8.28 -5.11 2.47
CA PHE A 84 -7.28 -5.80 1.68
C PHE A 84 -5.90 -5.18 1.88
N CYS A 85 -4.88 -5.84 1.38
CA CYS A 85 -3.49 -5.41 1.48
C CYS A 85 -3.07 -4.62 0.24
N VAL A 86 -2.42 -3.49 0.48
CA VAL A 86 -1.66 -2.74 -0.51
C VAL A 86 -0.18 -2.97 -0.24
N CYS A 87 0.54 -3.42 -1.26
CA CYS A 87 2.00 -3.62 -1.20
C CYS A 87 2.69 -2.52 -1.97
N LEU A 88 3.68 -1.90 -1.34
CA LEU A 88 4.44 -0.80 -1.92
C LEU A 88 5.78 -1.31 -2.44
N ASN A 89 6.24 -0.76 -3.56
CA ASN A 89 7.56 -1.09 -4.08
C ASN A 89 8.62 -0.59 -3.07
N GLY A 90 9.47 -1.51 -2.61
CA GLY A 90 10.27 -1.41 -1.39
C GLY A 90 11.48 -0.47 -1.43
N GLY A 91 11.42 0.66 -2.13
CA GLY A 91 12.55 1.59 -2.26
C GLY A 91 12.94 2.29 -0.95
N PRO A 92 12.34 3.44 -0.60
CA PRO A 92 12.81 4.28 0.52
C PRO A 92 12.29 3.85 1.91
N LEU A 93 11.52 2.75 2.01
CA LEU A 93 10.82 2.37 3.23
C LEU A 93 11.59 1.41 4.16
N VAL A 94 12.74 0.90 3.72
CA VAL A 94 13.48 -0.17 4.40
C VAL A 94 13.81 0.19 5.86
N ASP A 95 14.25 1.43 6.10
CA ASP A 95 14.64 1.91 7.44
C ASP A 95 13.62 2.86 8.09
N ALA A 96 12.53 3.18 7.39
CA ALA A 96 11.56 4.16 7.85
C ALA A 96 10.67 3.58 8.97
N LEU A 97 10.39 4.36 10.02
CA LEU A 97 9.41 3.98 11.03
C LEU A 97 7.99 4.36 10.56
N VAL A 98 7.37 3.50 9.74
CA VAL A 98 6.00 3.71 9.23
C VAL A 98 4.99 3.74 10.38
N ALA A 99 4.03 4.68 10.34
CA ALA A 99 2.95 4.74 11.32
C ALA A 99 2.09 3.45 11.28
N PRO A 100 1.69 2.87 12.42
CA PRO A 100 1.01 1.56 12.47
C PRO A 100 -0.38 1.56 11.84
N SER A 101 -1.03 2.74 11.79
CA SER A 101 -2.29 3.01 11.10
C SER A 101 -2.25 4.43 10.52
N GLY A 102 -3.08 4.72 9.51
CA GLY A 102 -3.07 6.01 8.85
C GLY A 102 -3.76 6.02 7.50
N MET A 103 -3.37 6.99 6.65
CA MET A 103 -3.88 7.12 5.30
C MET A 103 -2.71 7.18 4.32
N LEU A 104 -2.78 6.38 3.25
CA LEU A 104 -1.99 6.58 2.04
C LEU A 104 -2.79 7.50 1.12
N VAL A 105 -2.22 8.66 0.81
CA VAL A 105 -2.79 9.60 -0.16
C VAL A 105 -2.10 9.40 -1.49
N ALA A 106 -2.84 8.91 -2.48
CA ALA A 106 -2.34 8.71 -3.83
C ALA A 106 -2.58 9.96 -4.67
N ARG A 107 -1.54 10.35 -5.41
CA ARG A 107 -1.65 11.31 -6.51
C ARG A 107 -1.65 10.54 -7.80
N THR A 108 -2.80 10.47 -8.46
CA THR A 108 -2.91 9.93 -9.81
C THR A 108 -2.17 10.86 -10.76
N VAL A 109 -1.13 10.35 -11.42
CA VAL A 109 -0.51 11.06 -12.55
C VAL A 109 -1.34 10.70 -13.78
N ALA A 110 -2.18 11.63 -14.22
CA ALA A 110 -3.00 11.48 -15.42
C ALA A 110 -2.15 11.51 -16.70
#